data_AF-A0A349XRA5-F1
#
_entry.id   AF-A0A349XRA5-F1
#
_cell.length_a   1.000
_cell.length_b   1.000
_cell.length_c   1.000
_cell.angle_alpha   90.00
_cell.angle_beta   90.00
_cell.angle_gamma   90.00
#
_symmetry.space_group_name_H-M   'P 1'
#
loop_
_entity.id
_entity.type
_entity.pdbx_description
1 polymer ?
#
loop_
_entity_poly.entity_id
_entity_poly.type
_entity_poly.pdbx_seq_one_letter_code
_entity_poly.pdbx_strand_id
1 'polypeptide(L)' 'MSDADRLITPEKRGEDIDTTLRPQSLDDFTGQAEARANLKVFIEAAKNRGEALDHVLFVGPPGLGKTTLAQIMA' A
#
# COMPACT_ATOMS: atom_id res chain seq x y z
N MET A 1 29.30 -30.76 10.18
CA MET A 1 28.76 -29.55 10.84
C MET A 1 27.63 -29.07 9.96
N SER A 2 26.40 -29.41 10.32
CA SER A 2 25.21 -29.20 9.48
C SER A 2 24.82 -27.73 9.47
N ASP A 3 24.54 -27.19 8.28
CA ASP A 3 23.98 -25.85 7.98
C ASP A 3 22.61 -25.54 8.65
N ALA A 4 22.19 -26.33 9.64
CA ALA A 4 20.84 -26.35 10.18
C ALA A 4 20.51 -25.21 11.17
N ASP A 5 21.41 -24.24 11.38
CA ASP A 5 21.23 -23.21 12.42
C ASP A 5 21.62 -21.79 11.95
N ARG A 6 21.37 -21.47 10.67
CA ARG A 6 21.48 -20.08 10.19
C ARG A 6 20.25 -19.29 10.65
N LEU A 7 20.49 -18.28 11.48
CA LEU A 7 19.46 -17.33 11.95
C LEU A 7 18.86 -16.47 10.83
N ILE A 8 19.57 -16.29 9.71
CA ILE A 8 19.11 -15.53 8.55
C ILE A 8 19.07 -16.47 7.36
N THR A 9 17.86 -16.83 6.94
CA THR A 9 17.57 -17.66 5.77
C THR A 9 16.71 -16.88 4.78
N PRO A 10 16.89 -17.09 3.47
CA PRO A 10 16.04 -16.47 2.46
C PRO A 10 14.64 -17.09 2.38
N GLU A 11 14.41 -18.25 3.03
CA GLU A 11 13.08 -18.84 3.13
C GLU A 11 12.18 -17.99 4.02
N LYS A 12 11.01 -17.58 3.49
CA LYS A 12 9.96 -16.91 4.27
C LYS A 12 9.54 -17.77 5.46
N ARG A 13 9.65 -17.24 6.67
CA ARG A 13 9.09 -17.87 7.88
C ARG A 13 7.62 -17.44 8.00
N GLY A 14 6.79 -18.26 8.63
CA GLY A 14 5.36 -17.97 8.84
C GLY A 14 5.07 -16.67 9.63
N GLU A 15 6.08 -16.05 10.23
CA GLU A 15 5.99 -14.73 10.89
C GLU A 15 6.07 -13.56 9.88
N ASP A 16 6.49 -13.80 8.63
CA ASP A 16 6.47 -12.81 7.54
C ASP A 16 5.05 -12.55 6.99
N ILE A 17 4.00 -13.07 7.66
CA ILE A 17 2.60 -12.77 7.39
C ILE A 17 2.25 -11.42 8.04
N ASP A 18 3.03 -10.40 7.74
CA ASP A 18 2.74 -9.00 8.07
C ASP A 18 1.78 -8.37 7.03
N THR A 19 1.12 -9.21 6.23
CA THR A 19 0.11 -8.83 5.25
C THR A 19 -1.21 -8.39 5.87
N THR A 20 -1.47 -8.74 7.14
CA THR A 20 -2.77 -8.47 7.79
C THR A 20 -2.88 -7.09 8.44
N LEU A 21 -1.79 -6.33 8.61
CA LEU A 21 -1.83 -5.00 9.23
C LEU A 21 -1.85 -3.84 8.23
N ARG A 22 -1.60 -4.10 6.94
CA ARG A 22 -1.59 -3.04 5.93
C ARG A 22 -2.97 -2.89 5.27
N PRO A 23 -3.55 -1.68 5.26
CA PRO A 23 -4.76 -1.36 4.50
C PRO A 23 -4.69 -1.86 3.06
N GLN A 24 -5.73 -2.57 2.60
CA GLN A 24 -5.82 -3.10 1.24
C GLN A 24 -6.66 -2.20 0.33
N SER A 25 -7.55 -1.40 0.92
CA SER A 25 -8.38 -0.43 0.23
C SER A 25 -8.23 0.97 0.81
N LEU A 26 -8.69 1.99 0.08
CA LEU A 26 -8.76 3.36 0.60
C LEU A 26 -9.67 3.46 1.83
N ASP A 27 -10.67 2.58 1.95
CA ASP A 27 -11.59 2.55 3.08
C ASP A 27 -10.92 2.01 4.35
N ASP A 28 -9.99 1.07 4.21
CA ASP A 28 -9.18 0.54 5.31
C ASP A 28 -8.11 1.54 5.81
N PHE A 29 -7.76 2.53 4.99
CA PHE A 29 -6.70 3.48 5.32
C PHE A 29 -7.20 4.55 6.30
N THR A 30 -6.74 4.51 7.55
CA THR A 30 -7.19 5.46 8.58
C THR A 30 -6.45 6.81 8.48
N GLY A 31 -7.19 7.92 8.63
CA GLY A 31 -6.65 9.28 8.51
C GLY A 31 -6.70 9.83 7.08
N GLN A 32 -6.03 10.96 6.84
CA GLN A 32 -5.90 11.59 5.50
C GLN A 32 -7.24 11.70 4.72
N ALA A 33 -8.33 12.09 5.39
CA ALA A 33 -9.68 12.02 4.82
C ALA A 33 -9.82 12.81 3.50
N GLU A 34 -9.22 14.01 3.42
CA GLU A 34 -9.22 14.83 2.22
C GLU A 34 -8.48 14.16 1.06
N ALA A 35 -7.27 13.63 1.31
CA ALA A 35 -6.51 12.92 0.29
C ALA A 35 -7.25 11.66 -0.21
N ARG A 36 -7.87 10.91 0.71
CA ARG A 36 -8.71 9.74 0.35
C ARG A 36 -9.91 10.16 -0.51
N ALA A 37 -10.59 11.24 -0.18
CA ALA A 37 -11.72 11.74 -0.95
C ALA A 37 -11.29 12.16 -2.37
N ASN A 38 -10.18 12.90 -2.50
CA ASN A 38 -9.64 13.30 -3.79
C ASN A 38 -9.25 12.08 -4.65
N LEU A 39 -8.57 11.09 -4.06
CA LEU A 39 -8.22 9.85 -4.76
C LEU A 39 -9.45 9.09 -5.24
N LYS A 40 -10.52 9.00 -4.43
CA LYS A 40 -11.78 8.36 -4.87
C LYS A 40 -12.34 9.02 -6.12
N VAL A 41 -12.38 10.35 -6.17
CA VAL A 41 -12.85 11.09 -7.36
C VAL A 41 -12.00 10.78 -8.59
N PHE A 42 -10.67 10.77 -8.47
CA PHE A 42 -9.81 10.46 -9.61
C PHE A 42 -9.98 9.02 -10.11
N ILE A 43 -10.07 8.05 -9.20
CA ILE A 43 -10.28 6.63 -9.54
C ILE A 43 -11.63 6.45 -10.24
N GLU A 44 -12.69 7.05 -9.71
CA GLU A 44 -14.02 6.98 -10.31
C GLU A 44 -14.04 7.64 -11.70
N ALA A 45 -13.37 8.78 -11.86
CA ALA A 45 -13.26 9.45 -13.15
C ALA A 45 -12.51 8.58 -14.19
N ALA A 46 -11.39 7.97 -13.82
CA ALA A 46 -10.64 7.07 -14.69
C ALA A 46 -11.47 5.82 -15.07
N LYS A 47 -12.16 5.21 -14.10
CA LYS A 47 -13.08 4.09 -14.32
C LYS A 47 -14.22 4.45 -15.27
N ASN A 48 -14.83 5.62 -15.10
CA ASN A 48 -15.92 6.08 -15.95
C ASN A 48 -15.48 6.34 -17.40
N ARG A 49 -14.22 6.74 -17.61
CA ARG A 49 -13.64 6.88 -18.96
C ARG A 49 -13.16 5.54 -19.54
N GLY A 50 -12.98 4.51 -18.71
CA GLY A 50 -12.39 3.24 -19.13
C GLY A 50 -10.90 3.34 -19.42
N GLU A 51 -10.22 4.32 -18.83
CA GLU A 51 -8.82 4.64 -19.05
C GLU A 51 -8.00 4.39 -17.78
N ALA A 52 -6.68 4.32 -17.93
CA ALA A 52 -5.79 4.30 -16.78
C ALA A 52 -5.90 5.61 -15.98
N LEU A 53 -5.68 5.51 -14.67
CA LEU A 53 -5.52 6.70 -13.82
C LEU A 53 -4.28 7.48 -14.27
N ASP A 54 -4.39 8.80 -14.28
CA ASP A 54 -3.23 9.68 -14.49
C ASP A 54 -2.17 9.48 -13.39
N HIS A 55 -0.95 10.00 -13.64
CA HIS A 55 0.15 9.88 -12.68
C HIS A 55 -0.16 10.61 -11.36
N VAL A 56 0.08 9.92 -10.24
CA VAL A 56 -0.09 10.46 -8.89
C VAL A 56 1.27 10.55 -8.18
N LEU A 57 1.53 11.69 -7.53
CA LEU A 57 2.73 11.93 -6.73
C LEU A 57 2.35 12.14 -5.26
N PHE A 58 2.86 11.29 -4.36
CA PHE A 58 2.67 11.44 -2.92
C PHE A 58 3.86 12.18 -2.28
N VAL A 59 3.62 13.37 -1.71
CA VAL A 59 4.64 14.19 -1.03
C VAL A 59 4.23 14.47 0.41
N GLY A 60 5.20 14.41 1.32
CA GLY A 60 5.02 14.81 2.71
C GLY A 60 6.02 14.17 3.68
N PRO A 61 6.02 14.61 4.95
CA PRO A 61 6.84 14.06 6.03
C PRO A 61 6.80 12.52 6.16
N PRO A 62 7.81 11.89 6.79
CA PRO A 62 7.78 10.45 7.07
C PRO A 62 6.58 10.07 7.95
N GLY A 63 6.08 8.84 7.82
CA GLY A 63 4.99 8.31 8.65
C GLY A 63 3.55 8.60 8.17
N LEU A 64 3.35 9.35 7.09
CA LEU A 64 2.01 9.69 6.59
C LEU A 64 1.33 8.62 5.71
N GLY A 65 1.91 7.42 5.60
CA GLY A 65 1.31 6.33 4.83
C GLY A 65 1.42 6.46 3.31
N LYS A 66 2.35 7.27 2.78
CA LYS A 66 2.59 7.44 1.32
C LYS A 66 2.82 6.11 0.59
N THR A 67 3.67 5.25 1.14
CA THR A 67 3.96 3.94 0.56
C THR A 67 2.74 3.03 0.61
N THR A 68 1.97 3.07 1.70
CA THR A 68 0.72 2.32 1.83
C THR A 68 -0.31 2.79 0.80
N LEU A 69 -0.50 4.10 0.64
CA LEU A 69 -1.39 4.66 -0.39
C LEU A 69 -0.96 4.24 -1.80
N ALA A 70 0.35 4.28 -2.10
CA ALA A 70 0.85 3.80 -3.39
C ALA A 70 0.57 2.31 -3.62
N GLN A 71 0.65 1.47 -2.57
CA GLN A 71 0.30 0.05 -2.67
C GLN A 71 -1.20 -0.19 -2.89
N ILE A 72 -2.08 0.60 -2.25
CA ILE A 72 -3.54 0.51 -2.45
C ILE A 72 -3.93 0.89 -3.89
N MET A 73 -3.16 1.79 -4.53
CA MET A 73 -3.40 2.27 -5.89
C MET A 73 -2.83 1.37 -6.99
N ALA A 74 -1.95 0.44 -6.64
CA ALA A 74 -1.31 -0.48 -7.58
C ALA A 74 -2.21 -1.69 -7.89
#